data_AF-A0A518GTU4-F1
#
_entry.id   AF-A0A518GTU4-F1
#
_cell.length_a   1.000
_cell.length_b   1.000
_cell.length_c   1.000
_cell.angle_alpha   90.00
_cell.angle_beta   90.00
_cell.angle_gamma   90.00
#
_symmetry.space_group_name_H-M   'P 1'
#
loop_
_entity.id
_entity.type
_entity.pdbx_description
1 polymer ?
#
loop_
_entity_poly.entity_id
_entity_poly.type
_entity_poly.pdbx_seq_one_letter_code
_entity_poly.pdbx_strand_id
1 'polypeptide(L)'
;MTTLPNDLTEFLAAKRQLEYAASECECGQIILLPLGKHELGEVWVDGESLHNVAPDPHKGVEGYYAVPAVNLVESCDGYDPEHILSWIPDSNLYISWDCDHWAITMFPSVTWRRIAESPLRYINAQWEFPSVGQPLIPWPKYPFKEGRPF
;
A
#
# COMPACT_ATOMS: atom_id res chain seq x y z
N MET A 1 7.73 -3.47 18.14
CA MET A 1 6.94 -4.45 17.37
C MET A 1 5.68 -3.76 16.93
N THR A 2 5.43 -3.71 15.62
CA THR A 2 4.19 -3.13 15.07
C THR A 2 3.07 -4.15 15.21
N THR A 3 1.97 -3.77 15.84
CA THR A 3 0.81 -4.66 16.01
C THR A 3 -0.01 -4.66 14.73
N LEU A 4 -0.12 -5.82 14.08
CA LEU A 4 -0.98 -6.02 12.91
C LEU A 4 -2.45 -6.17 13.32
N PRO A 5 -3.41 -5.93 12.40
CA PRO A 5 -4.82 -6.24 12.64
C PRO A 5 -5.04 -7.70 13.02
N ASN A 6 -6.04 -7.95 13.86
CA ASN A 6 -6.31 -9.29 14.39
C ASN A 6 -6.63 -10.29 13.28
N ASP A 7 -7.44 -9.91 12.30
CA ASP A 7 -7.84 -10.80 11.20
C ASP A 7 -6.67 -11.12 10.24
N LEU A 8 -5.77 -10.16 10.01
CA LEU A 8 -4.50 -10.41 9.33
C LEU A 8 -3.60 -11.34 10.15
N THR A 9 -3.49 -11.10 11.45
CA THR A 9 -2.66 -11.91 12.36
C THR A 9 -3.14 -13.36 12.39
N GLU A 10 -4.44 -13.59 12.53
CA GLU A 10 -5.05 -14.93 12.47
C GLU A 10 -4.79 -15.62 11.13
N PHE A 11 -4.92 -14.90 10.02
CA PHE A 11 -4.66 -15.42 8.69
C PHE A 11 -3.20 -15.87 8.50
N LEU A 12 -2.25 -15.03 8.91
CA LEU A 12 -0.81 -15.34 8.80
C LEU A 12 -0.36 -16.40 9.81
N ALA A 13 -0.95 -16.43 11.02
CA ALA A 13 -0.69 -17.48 12.01
C ALA A 13 -1.11 -18.87 11.50
N ALA A 14 -2.19 -18.92 10.71
CA ALA A 14 -2.62 -20.12 9.99
C ALA A 14 -1.75 -20.46 8.77
N LYS A 15 -0.68 -19.68 8.50
CA LYS A 15 0.23 -19.82 7.35
C LYS A 15 -0.48 -19.80 6.00
N ARG A 16 -1.60 -19.08 5.92
CA ARG A 16 -2.37 -18.95 4.68
C ARG A 16 -1.69 -17.98 3.72
N GLN A 17 -1.96 -18.19 2.44
CA GLN A 17 -1.65 -17.27 1.35
C GLN A 17 -2.96 -16.82 0.69
N LEU A 18 -2.91 -15.73 -0.08
CA LEU A 18 -4.05 -15.29 -0.87
C LEU A 18 -4.30 -16.26 -2.03
N GLU A 19 -5.55 -16.65 -2.22
CA GLU A 19 -5.96 -17.57 -3.29
C GLU A 19 -6.69 -16.77 -4.38
N TYR A 20 -6.12 -16.77 -5.58
CA TYR A 20 -6.68 -16.09 -6.74
C TYR A 20 -6.04 -16.61 -8.04
N ALA A 21 -6.58 -16.23 -9.20
CA ALA A 21 -6.00 -16.56 -10.49
C ALA A 21 -4.80 -15.63 -10.79
N ALA A 22 -3.57 -16.11 -10.56
CA ALA A 22 -2.35 -15.33 -10.76
C ALA A 22 -2.19 -14.79 -12.21
N SER A 23 -2.74 -15.48 -13.20
CA SER A 23 -2.75 -15.04 -14.61
C SER A 23 -3.60 -13.78 -14.86
N GLU A 24 -4.46 -13.40 -13.92
CA GLU A 24 -5.29 -12.19 -13.98
C GLU A 24 -4.73 -11.07 -13.08
N CYS A 25 -3.61 -11.32 -12.40
CA CYS A 25 -2.96 -10.35 -11.53
C CYS A 25 -1.83 -9.65 -12.30
N GLU A 26 -1.79 -8.32 -12.27
CA GLU A 26 -0.75 -7.54 -12.96
C GLU A 26 0.65 -7.96 -12.50
N CYS A 27 0.83 -8.20 -11.19
CA CYS A 27 2.11 -8.65 -10.62
C CYS A 27 2.24 -10.16 -10.41
N GLY A 28 1.32 -10.96 -10.98
CA GLY A 28 1.34 -12.42 -10.84
C GLY A 28 0.99 -12.91 -9.43
N GLN A 29 1.58 -14.04 -9.03
CA GLN A 29 1.38 -14.60 -7.69
C GLN A 29 2.21 -13.82 -6.68
N ILE A 30 1.55 -13.30 -5.65
CA ILE A 30 2.23 -12.70 -4.50
C ILE A 30 2.42 -13.76 -3.40
N ILE A 31 3.52 -13.64 -2.67
CA ILE A 31 3.76 -14.36 -1.44
C ILE A 31 3.75 -13.36 -0.29
N LEU A 32 2.96 -13.62 0.74
CA LEU A 32 2.89 -12.78 1.93
C LEU A 32 4.06 -13.03 2.87
N LEU A 33 4.54 -11.96 3.50
CA LEU A 33 5.50 -12.05 4.58
C LEU A 33 4.95 -12.92 5.73
N PRO A 34 5.76 -13.83 6.31
CA PRO A 34 5.36 -14.59 7.47
C PRO A 34 5.11 -13.69 8.70
N LEU A 35 4.19 -14.12 9.57
CA LEU A 35 3.94 -13.43 10.84
C LEU A 35 5.24 -13.23 11.63
N GLY A 36 5.50 -11.99 12.05
CA GLY A 36 6.70 -11.61 12.79
C GLY A 36 7.88 -11.18 11.91
N LYS A 37 7.73 -11.17 10.58
CA LYS A 37 8.71 -10.61 9.63
C LYS A 37 8.34 -9.22 9.12
N HIS A 38 7.31 -8.62 9.70
CA HIS A 38 6.83 -7.31 9.29
C HIS A 38 7.59 -6.21 10.03
N GLU A 39 8.11 -5.27 9.25
CA GLU A 39 8.84 -4.12 9.76
C GLU A 39 8.12 -2.84 9.32
N LEU A 40 8.26 -1.79 10.13
CA LEU A 40 7.73 -0.48 9.78
C LEU A 40 8.77 0.22 8.90
N GLY A 41 8.39 0.51 7.66
CA GLY A 41 9.15 1.31 6.71
C GLY A 41 8.45 2.62 6.40
N GLU A 42 8.88 3.27 5.32
CA GLU A 42 8.24 4.45 4.75
C GLU A 42 7.93 4.18 3.27
N VAL A 43 6.76 4.59 2.82
CA VAL A 43 6.46 4.77 1.39
C VAL A 43 6.36 6.26 1.09
N TRP A 44 6.67 6.65 -0.14
CA TRP A 44 6.76 8.06 -0.51
C TRP A 44 5.61 8.48 -1.41
N VAL A 45 5.05 9.65 -1.13
CA VAL A 45 4.00 10.26 -1.94
C VAL A 45 4.46 11.62 -2.43
N ASP A 46 4.37 11.88 -3.73
CA ASP A 46 4.59 13.22 -4.26
C ASP A 46 3.29 14.04 -4.30
N GLY A 47 3.43 15.36 -4.47
CA GLY A 47 2.28 16.24 -4.67
C GLY A 47 1.71 16.19 -6.09
N GLU A 48 2.51 15.76 -7.08
CA GLU A 48 2.17 15.82 -8.50
C GLU A 48 1.15 14.75 -8.91
N SER A 49 1.26 13.54 -8.36
CA SER A 49 0.28 12.45 -8.51
C SER A 49 -1.14 12.84 -8.09
N LEU A 50 -1.27 13.89 -7.26
CA LEU A 50 -2.52 14.36 -6.68
C LEU A 50 -3.06 15.67 -7.28
N HIS A 51 -2.47 16.17 -8.37
CA HIS A 51 -2.76 17.51 -8.92
C HIS A 51 -4.24 17.78 -9.26
N ASN A 52 -5.01 16.76 -9.63
CA ASN A 52 -6.45 16.86 -9.91
C ASN A 52 -7.35 16.39 -8.75
N VAL A 53 -6.74 15.95 -7.64
CA VAL A 53 -7.44 15.38 -6.49
C VAL A 53 -7.59 16.41 -5.39
N ALA A 54 -6.48 17.07 -5.01
CA ALA A 54 -6.47 18.05 -3.93
C ALA A 54 -5.32 19.06 -4.10
N PRO A 55 -5.45 20.29 -3.56
CA PRO A 55 -4.42 21.31 -3.67
C PRO A 55 -3.25 20.99 -2.73
N ASP A 56 -2.09 20.67 -3.31
CA ASP A 56 -0.84 20.48 -2.59
C ASP A 56 -0.29 21.83 -2.07
N PRO A 57 -0.07 22.00 -0.75
CA PRO A 57 0.52 23.21 -0.17
C PRO A 57 1.97 23.47 -0.60
N HIS A 58 2.70 22.47 -1.10
CA HIS A 58 4.09 22.61 -1.59
C HIS A 58 4.18 22.52 -3.11
N LYS A 59 3.07 22.77 -3.82
CA LYS A 59 3.02 22.71 -5.29
C LYS A 59 4.15 23.50 -5.93
N GLY A 60 4.92 22.83 -6.79
CA GLY A 60 6.05 23.41 -7.52
C GLY A 60 7.39 23.35 -6.78
N VAL A 61 7.43 22.77 -5.58
CA VAL A 61 8.66 22.43 -4.86
C VAL A 61 8.95 20.94 -5.07
N GLU A 62 10.18 20.59 -5.46
CA GLU A 62 10.60 19.18 -5.56
C GLU A 62 10.71 18.59 -4.15
N GLY A 63 9.94 17.54 -3.88
CA GLY A 63 9.91 16.89 -2.58
C GLY A 63 8.85 15.81 -2.49
N TYR A 64 8.69 15.25 -1.30
CA TYR A 64 7.80 14.13 -1.03
C TYR A 64 7.27 14.15 0.40
N TYR A 65 6.24 13.34 0.62
CA TYR A 65 5.71 13.00 1.93
C TYR A 65 6.09 11.57 2.27
N ALA A 66 6.71 11.37 3.42
CA ALA A 66 7.02 10.03 3.92
C ALA A 66 5.88 9.50 4.78
N VAL A 67 5.27 8.39 4.36
CA VAL A 67 4.14 7.76 5.02
C VAL A 67 4.61 6.45 5.66
N PRO A 68 4.58 6.32 7.01
CA PRO A 68 4.94 5.08 7.67
C PRO A 68 3.98 3.95 7.30
N ALA A 69 4.52 2.85 6.79
CA ALA A 69 3.73 1.71 6.35
C ALA A 69 4.46 0.40 6.64
N VAL A 70 3.68 -0.65 6.85
CA VAL A 70 4.16 -2.02 7.03
C VAL A 70 3.90 -2.78 5.74
N ASN A 71 4.96 -3.23 5.08
CA ASN A 71 4.86 -4.11 3.92
C ASN A 71 4.29 -5.48 4.35
N LEU A 72 3.43 -6.05 3.51
CA LEU A 72 2.82 -7.36 3.72
C LEU A 72 3.30 -8.41 2.72
N VAL A 73 4.03 -8.01 1.67
CA VAL A 73 4.38 -8.86 0.52
C VAL A 73 5.88 -9.16 0.53
N GLU A 74 6.24 -10.44 0.48
CA GLU A 74 7.63 -10.91 0.42
C GLU A 74 8.16 -10.96 -1.02
N SER A 75 7.35 -11.45 -1.96
CA SER A 75 7.73 -11.58 -3.37
C SER A 75 6.52 -11.56 -4.30
N CYS A 76 6.76 -11.27 -5.57
CA CYS A 76 5.82 -11.44 -6.67
C CYS A 76 6.58 -11.79 -7.98
N ASP A 77 5.88 -12.16 -9.05
CA ASP A 77 6.52 -12.77 -10.22
C ASP A 77 7.22 -11.79 -11.18
N GLY A 78 6.84 -10.50 -11.17
CA GLY A 78 7.28 -9.56 -12.23
C GLY A 78 7.47 -8.10 -11.83
N TYR A 79 7.27 -7.76 -10.55
CA TYR A 79 7.38 -6.41 -10.03
C TYR A 79 8.23 -6.40 -8.76
N ASP A 80 8.59 -5.21 -8.28
CA ASP A 80 9.07 -5.07 -6.92
C ASP A 80 7.93 -5.44 -5.95
N PRO A 81 8.09 -6.46 -5.08
CA PRO A 81 7.05 -6.82 -4.11
C PRO A 81 6.78 -5.73 -3.07
N GLU A 82 7.72 -4.80 -2.89
CA GLU A 82 7.67 -3.86 -1.79
C GLU A 82 6.39 -3.01 -1.86
N HIS A 83 5.61 -3.11 -0.79
CA HIS A 83 4.42 -2.30 -0.57
C HIS A 83 3.26 -2.44 -1.59
N ILE A 84 3.26 -3.47 -2.45
CA ILE A 84 2.10 -3.85 -3.28
C ILE A 84 0.82 -3.97 -2.45
N LEU A 85 0.94 -4.57 -1.26
CA LEU A 85 -0.07 -4.49 -0.20
C LEU A 85 0.61 -4.08 1.11
N SER A 86 0.08 -3.05 1.76
CA SER A 86 0.63 -2.55 3.01
C SER A 86 -0.43 -2.14 4.01
N TRP A 87 0.02 -1.92 5.23
CA TRP A 87 -0.77 -1.47 6.35
C TRP A 87 -0.19 -0.21 6.98
N ILE A 88 -1.00 0.83 7.17
CA ILE A 88 -0.65 2.03 7.93
C ILE A 88 -1.19 1.86 9.35
N PRO A 89 -0.33 1.62 10.37
CA PRO A 89 -0.78 1.31 11.73
C PRO A 89 -1.59 2.44 12.38
N ASP A 90 -1.07 3.67 12.32
CA ASP A 90 -1.66 4.83 12.99
C ASP A 90 -3.06 5.19 12.50
N SER A 91 -3.39 4.78 11.26
CA SER A 91 -4.68 5.07 10.63
C SER A 91 -5.57 3.84 10.51
N ASN A 92 -5.10 2.68 10.98
CA ASN A 92 -5.75 1.39 10.78
C ASN A 92 -6.25 1.21 9.33
N LEU A 93 -5.35 1.38 8.36
CA LEU A 93 -5.68 1.51 6.94
C LEU A 93 -4.81 0.61 6.05
N TYR A 94 -5.45 -0.23 5.21
CA TYR A 94 -4.76 -0.95 4.15
C TYR A 94 -4.57 -0.05 2.93
N ILE A 95 -3.46 -0.24 2.24
CA ILE A 95 -3.09 0.51 1.04
C ILE A 95 -2.38 -0.39 0.02
N SER A 96 -2.26 0.11 -1.21
CA SER A 96 -1.22 -0.26 -2.16
C SER A 96 -0.40 0.99 -2.51
N TRP A 97 0.88 0.80 -2.83
CA TRP A 97 1.77 1.88 -3.23
C TRP A 97 2.31 1.64 -4.64
N ASP A 98 2.10 2.64 -5.49
CA ASP A 98 2.72 2.73 -6.81
C ASP A 98 4.06 3.45 -6.66
N CYS A 99 5.14 2.67 -6.72
CA CYS A 99 6.50 3.17 -6.55
C CYS A 99 7.04 3.92 -7.77
N ASP A 100 6.42 3.75 -8.95
CA ASP A 100 6.79 4.46 -10.17
C ASP A 100 6.18 5.86 -10.21
N HIS A 101 4.98 6.01 -9.65
CA HIS A 101 4.24 7.28 -9.63
C HIS A 101 4.16 7.94 -8.24
N TRP A 102 4.81 7.35 -7.24
CA TRP A 102 4.79 7.79 -5.83
C TRP A 102 3.36 8.12 -5.38
N ALA A 103 2.45 7.18 -5.62
CA ALA A 103 1.03 7.34 -5.35
C ALA A 103 0.54 6.23 -4.43
N ILE A 104 -0.23 6.59 -3.41
CA ILE A 104 -0.87 5.61 -2.52
C ILE A 104 -2.35 5.51 -2.86
N THR A 105 -2.79 4.28 -3.09
CA THR A 105 -4.21 3.93 -3.14
C THR A 105 -4.62 3.36 -1.78
N MET A 106 -5.53 4.03 -1.08
CA MET A 106 -6.06 3.62 0.21
C MET A 106 -7.37 2.84 0.08
N PHE A 107 -7.59 1.93 1.04
CA PHE A 107 -8.78 1.08 1.15
C PHE A 107 -9.56 1.39 2.44
N PRO A 108 -10.36 2.47 2.49
CA PRO A 108 -11.09 2.86 3.69
C PRO A 108 -12.06 1.77 4.13
N SER A 109 -12.10 1.49 5.44
CA SER A 109 -13.03 0.53 6.05
C SER A 109 -12.93 -0.90 5.49
N VAL A 110 -11.83 -1.24 4.81
CA VAL A 110 -11.54 -2.59 4.33
C VAL A 110 -10.78 -3.35 5.42
N THR A 111 -11.16 -4.61 5.63
CA THR A 111 -10.49 -5.53 6.56
C THR A 111 -9.63 -6.51 5.78
N TRP A 112 -8.70 -7.21 6.45
CA TRP A 112 -7.91 -8.25 5.79
C TRP A 112 -8.80 -9.36 5.27
N ARG A 113 -9.83 -9.75 6.03
CA ARG A 113 -10.81 -10.74 5.57
C ARG A 113 -11.38 -10.38 4.20
N ARG A 114 -11.76 -9.12 4.02
CA ARG A 114 -12.33 -8.65 2.75
C ARG A 114 -11.31 -8.63 1.61
N ILE A 115 -10.04 -8.33 1.91
CA ILE A 115 -8.94 -8.47 0.95
C ILE A 115 -8.77 -9.93 0.55
N ALA A 116 -8.73 -10.85 1.53
CA ALA A 116 -8.57 -12.27 1.30
C ALA A 116 -9.74 -12.93 0.55
N GLU A 117 -10.96 -12.41 0.70
CA GLU A 117 -12.14 -12.85 -0.05
C GLU A 117 -12.16 -12.37 -1.50
N SER A 118 -11.38 -11.34 -1.87
CA SER A 118 -11.29 -10.83 -3.24
C SER A 118 -9.91 -10.25 -3.54
N PRO A 119 -8.83 -11.06 -3.55
CA PRO A 119 -7.46 -10.55 -3.57
C PRO A 119 -7.13 -9.69 -4.79
N LEU A 120 -7.44 -10.18 -5.99
CA LEU A 120 -7.16 -9.51 -7.26
C LEU A 120 -7.65 -8.06 -7.26
N ARG A 121 -8.85 -7.84 -6.72
CA ARG A 121 -9.47 -6.52 -6.63
C ARG A 121 -8.60 -5.49 -5.91
N TYR A 122 -7.89 -5.90 -4.87
CA TYR A 122 -7.07 -5.00 -4.07
C TYR A 122 -5.61 -4.98 -4.50
N ILE A 123 -5.08 -6.11 -4.97
CA ILE A 123 -3.72 -6.18 -5.51
C ILE A 123 -3.63 -5.31 -6.77
N ASN A 124 -4.57 -5.47 -7.70
CA ASN A 124 -4.56 -4.74 -8.97
C ASN A 124 -4.93 -3.25 -8.82
N ALA A 125 -5.36 -2.80 -7.63
CA ALA A 125 -6.00 -1.51 -7.44
C ALA A 125 -5.14 -0.30 -7.85
N GLN A 126 -3.81 -0.44 -7.83
CA GLN A 126 -2.89 0.62 -8.28
C GLN A 126 -2.78 0.73 -9.81
N TRP A 127 -3.07 -0.35 -10.56
CA TRP A 127 -2.99 -0.38 -12.03
C TRP A 127 -4.36 -0.20 -12.72
N GLU A 128 -5.47 -0.38 -11.99
CA GLU A 128 -6.81 -0.31 -12.56
C GLU A 128 -7.45 1.09 -12.49
N PHE A 129 -8.15 1.48 -13.57
CA PHE A 129 -9.01 2.66 -13.59
C PHE A 129 -10.42 2.33 -14.12
N PRO A 130 -11.50 2.59 -13.34
CA PRO A 130 -11.49 3.17 -12.00
C PRO A 130 -10.98 2.18 -10.94
N SER A 131 -10.10 2.66 -10.05
CA SER A 131 -9.62 1.89 -8.90
C SER A 131 -10.72 1.66 -7.87
N VAL A 132 -10.59 0.60 -7.08
CA VAL A 132 -11.48 0.29 -5.96
C VAL A 132 -11.15 1.08 -4.70
N GLY A 133 -9.94 1.66 -4.65
CA GLY A 133 -9.49 2.51 -3.57
C GLY A 133 -9.66 3.98 -3.89
N GLN A 134 -9.05 4.81 -3.06
CA GLN A 134 -9.02 6.26 -3.20
C GLN A 134 -7.58 6.74 -3.06
N PRO A 135 -7.19 7.86 -3.67
CA PRO A 135 -5.87 8.45 -3.42
C PRO A 135 -5.73 8.90 -1.96
N LEU A 136 -4.57 8.65 -1.36
CA LEU A 136 -4.23 9.21 -0.03
C LEU A 136 -3.72 10.65 -0.19
N ILE A 137 -4.31 11.57 0.55
CA ILE A 137 -3.85 12.96 0.65
C ILE A 137 -2.91 13.08 1.86
N PRO A 138 -1.58 13.30 1.68
CA PRO A 138 -0.64 13.17 2.79
C PRO A 138 -0.49 14.44 3.65
N TRP A 139 -0.65 15.62 3.06
CA TRP A 139 -0.30 16.92 3.69
C TRP A 139 -1.11 17.38 4.91
N PRO A 140 -2.27 16.80 5.28
CA PRO A 140 -2.88 17.07 6.57
C PRO A 140 -2.15 16.39 7.75
N LYS A 141 -1.36 15.35 7.49
CA LYS A 141 -0.81 14.46 8.54
C LYS A 141 0.70 14.28 8.45
N TYR A 142 1.25 14.14 7.26
CA TYR A 142 2.65 13.82 7.05
C TYR A 142 3.44 15.09 6.69
N PRO A 143 4.64 15.29 7.26
CA PRO A 143 5.47 16.43 6.92
C PRO A 143 6.04 16.27 5.52
N PHE A 144 6.15 17.39 4.80
CA PHE A 144 6.86 17.47 3.54
C PHE A 144 8.37 17.43 3.76
N LYS A 145 9.09 16.75 2.88
CA LYS A 145 10.55 16.68 2.83
C LYS A 145 10.99 17.17 1.44
N GLU A 146 11.82 18.21 1.39
CA GLU A 146 12.40 18.70 0.13
C GLU A 146 13.42 17.71 -0.44
N GLY A 147 13.51 17.64 -1.76
CA GLY A 147 14.45 16.78 -2.49
C GLY A 147 13.93 15.36 -2.72
N ARG A 148 14.85 14.42 -3.00
CA ARG A 148 14.52 13.01 -3.24
C ARG A 148 14.93 12.13 -2.05
N PRO A 149 14.25 10.99 -1.81
CA PRO A 149 14.58 10.07 -0.73
C PRO A 149 15.83 9.22 -1.03
N PHE A 150 16.95 9.83 -1.44
CA PHE A 150 18.25 9.17 -1.64
C PHE A 150 19.39 10.18 -1.81
#